data_AF-A0A512A993-F1
#
_entry.id   AF-A0A512A993-F1
#
_cell.length_a   1.000
_cell.length_b   1.000
_cell.length_c   1.000
_cell.angle_alpha   90.00
_cell.angle_beta   90.00
_cell.angle_gamma   90.00
#
_symmetry.space_group_name_H-M   'P 1'
#
loop_
_entity.id
_entity.type
_entity.pdbx_description
1 polymer ?
#
loop_
_entity_poly.entity_id
_entity_poly.type
_entity_poly.pdbx_seq_one_letter_code
_entity_poly.pdbx_strand_id
1 'polypeptide(L)'
;MDTKKRIAQLDDEHLAFRRKASELEWDYHDMKREARNFSEEMSNWVISFCRHSSPVDSSYILNQIEENREDFERKMRRYEDRLNEVCQEENRLYNKKLNELKKETR
;
A
#
# COMPACT_ATOMS: atom_id res chain seq x y z
N MET A 1 -6.75 37.42 -8.20
CA MET A 1 -7.61 36.23 -8.38
C MET A 1 -8.61 36.21 -7.25
N ASP A 2 -9.88 35.95 -7.55
CA ASP A 2 -10.95 35.76 -6.56
C ASP A 2 -10.58 34.59 -5.63
N THR A 3 -10.60 34.82 -4.31
CA THR A 3 -10.27 33.84 -3.27
C THR A 3 -11.15 32.58 -3.40
N LYS A 4 -12.39 32.72 -3.90
CA LYS A 4 -13.26 31.57 -4.21
C LYS A 4 -12.68 30.66 -5.29
N LYS A 5 -12.08 31.24 -6.34
CA LYS A 5 -11.42 30.46 -7.41
C LYS A 5 -10.18 29.73 -6.89
N ARG A 6 -9.43 30.33 -5.96
CA ARG A 6 -8.27 29.69 -5.32
C ARG A 6 -8.67 28.52 -4.43
N ILE A 7 -9.77 28.65 -3.67
CA ILE A 7 -10.28 27.54 -2.85
C ILE A 7 -10.76 26.39 -3.74
N ALA A 8 -11.53 26.68 -4.80
CA ALA A 8 -11.97 25.64 -5.74
C ALA A 8 -10.80 24.90 -6.37
N GLN A 9 -9.76 25.62 -6.81
CA GLN A 9 -8.55 24.99 -7.36
C GLN A 9 -7.84 24.11 -6.31
N LEU A 10 -7.74 24.57 -5.06
CA LEU A 10 -7.14 23.79 -3.97
C LEU A 10 -7.93 22.50 -3.69
N ASP A 11 -9.27 22.56 -3.74
CA ASP A 11 -10.14 21.39 -3.58
C ASP A 11 -9.97 20.39 -4.73
N ASP A 12 -9.87 20.89 -5.97
CA ASP A 12 -9.64 20.05 -7.16
C ASP A 12 -8.27 19.35 -7.08
N GLU A 13 -7.22 20.06 -6.66
CA GLU A 13 -5.88 19.50 -6.44
C GLU A 13 -5.89 18.39 -5.37
N HIS A 14 -6.57 18.64 -4.25
CA HIS A 14 -6.71 17.67 -3.15
C HIS A 14 -7.50 16.43 -3.60
N LEU A 15 -8.61 16.61 -4.32
CA LEU A 15 -9.41 15.51 -4.85
C LEU A 15 -8.62 14.68 -5.87
N ALA A 16 -7.85 15.31 -6.75
CA ALA A 16 -7.00 14.63 -7.73
C ALA A 16 -5.92 13.78 -7.03
N PHE A 17 -5.27 14.34 -6.01
CA PHE A 17 -4.32 13.60 -5.19
C PHE A 17 -4.96 12.38 -4.53
N ARG A 18 -6.12 12.56 -3.88
CA ARG A 18 -6.82 11.47 -3.18
C ARG A 18 -7.27 10.35 -4.12
N ARG A 19 -7.76 10.67 -5.31
CA ARG A 19 -8.13 9.66 -6.32
C ARG A 19 -6.92 8.80 -6.69
N LYS A 20 -5.81 9.45 -7.03
CA LYS A 20 -4.57 8.74 -7.38
C LYS A 20 -4.03 7.89 -6.22
N ALA A 21 -4.09 8.42 -4.99
CA ALA A 21 -3.67 7.67 -3.80
C ALA A 21 -4.55 6.42 -3.59
N SER A 22 -5.87 6.55 -3.74
CA SER A 22 -6.79 5.41 -3.63
C SER A 22 -6.58 4.38 -4.75
N GLU A 23 -6.36 4.80 -5.99
CA GLU A 23 -6.03 3.88 -7.09
C GLU A 23 -4.78 3.05 -6.77
N LEU A 24 -3.71 3.71 -6.31
CA LEU A 24 -2.48 3.02 -5.91
C LEU A 24 -2.68 2.09 -4.70
N GLU A 25 -3.55 2.44 -3.76
CA GLU A 25 -3.90 1.60 -2.62
C GLU A 25 -4.64 0.34 -3.06
N TRP A 26 -5.53 0.46 -4.05
CA TRP A 26 -6.21 -0.69 -4.67
C TRP A 26 -5.22 -1.63 -5.36
N ASP A 27 -4.37 -1.09 -6.24
CA ASP A 27 -3.35 -1.87 -6.96
C ASP A 27 -2.44 -2.60 -5.97
N TYR A 28 -2.03 -1.90 -4.90
CA TYR A 28 -1.22 -2.47 -3.84
C TYR A 28 -1.92 -3.63 -3.10
N HIS A 29 -3.21 -3.47 -2.75
CA HIS A 29 -3.97 -4.52 -2.08
C HIS A 29 -4.17 -5.74 -2.96
N ASP A 30 -4.32 -5.55 -4.26
CA ASP A 30 -4.41 -6.64 -5.23
C ASP A 30 -3.08 -7.40 -5.32
N MET A 31 -1.97 -6.69 -5.52
CA MET A 31 -0.63 -7.28 -5.53
C MET A 31 -0.31 -8.04 -4.23
N LYS A 32 -0.70 -7.49 -3.08
CA LYS A 32 -0.51 -8.14 -1.77
C LYS A 32 -1.28 -9.46 -1.68
N ARG A 33 -2.48 -9.51 -2.25
CA ARG A 33 -3.30 -10.73 -2.30
C ARG A 33 -2.68 -11.76 -3.23
N GLU A 34 -2.26 -11.36 -4.43
CA GLU A 34 -1.60 -12.24 -5.39
C GLU A 34 -0.32 -12.87 -4.82
N ALA A 35 0.52 -12.06 -4.16
CA ALA A 35 1.76 -12.53 -3.55
C ALA A 35 1.50 -13.58 -2.46
N ARG A 36 0.45 -13.39 -1.65
CA ARG A 36 0.02 -14.38 -0.64
C ARG A 36 -0.43 -15.67 -1.29
N ASN A 37 -1.34 -15.58 -2.26
CA ASN A 37 -1.84 -16.75 -2.98
C ASN A 37 -0.69 -17.54 -3.62
N PHE A 38 0.24 -16.85 -4.28
CA PHE A 38 1.41 -17.49 -4.88
C PHE A 38 2.29 -18.22 -3.86
N SER A 39 2.53 -17.62 -2.69
CA SER A 39 3.31 -18.27 -1.62
C SER A 39 2.62 -19.53 -1.06
N GLU A 40 1.29 -19.51 -0.96
CA GLU A 40 0.50 -20.65 -0.52
C GLU A 40 0.48 -21.77 -1.57
N GLU A 41 0.30 -21.42 -2.85
CA GLU A 41 0.36 -22.37 -3.96
C GLU A 41 1.73 -23.05 -4.06
N MET A 42 2.83 -22.30 -3.93
CA MET A 42 4.18 -22.87 -3.89
C MET A 42 4.37 -23.82 -2.71
N SER A 43 3.90 -23.43 -1.52
CA SER A 43 3.97 -24.28 -0.33
C SER A 43 3.20 -25.59 -0.54
N ASN A 44 1.99 -25.52 -1.10
CA ASN A 44 1.17 -26.68 -1.44
C ASN A 44 1.86 -27.58 -2.47
N TRP A 45 2.49 -26.99 -3.49
CA TRP A 45 3.24 -27.74 -4.51
C TRP A 45 4.42 -28.50 -3.90
N VAL A 46 5.21 -27.84 -3.04
CA VAL A 46 6.33 -28.48 -2.33
C VAL A 46 5.82 -29.63 -1.45
N ILE A 47 4.74 -29.42 -0.68
CA ILE A 47 4.13 -30.47 0.14
C ILE A 47 3.70 -31.66 -0.74
N SER A 48 3.05 -31.40 -1.88
CA SER A 48 2.60 -32.45 -2.80
C SER A 48 3.78 -33.23 -3.39
N PHE A 49 4.82 -32.54 -3.85
CA PHE A 49 6.03 -33.18 -4.38
C PHE A 49 6.71 -34.05 -3.34
N CYS A 50 6.77 -33.58 -2.10
CA CYS A 50 7.41 -34.29 -1.00
C CYS A 50 6.61 -35.47 -0.46
N ARG A 51 5.28 -35.50 -0.61
CA ARG A 51 4.48 -36.71 -0.36
C ARG A 51 4.85 -37.87 -1.29
N HIS A 52 5.50 -37.58 -2.41
CA HIS A 52 5.95 -38.56 -3.40
C HIS A 52 7.48 -38.75 -3.42
N SER A 53 8.22 -38.14 -2.48
CA SER A 53 9.68 -38.24 -2.34
C SER A 53 10.10 -38.35 -0.85
N SER A 54 11.40 -38.40 -0.54
CA SER A 54 11.88 -38.61 0.84
C SER A 54 11.54 -37.40 1.76
N PRO A 55 11.02 -37.59 3.00
CA PRO A 55 10.47 -36.52 3.84
C PRO A 55 11.48 -35.48 4.38
N VAL A 56 12.78 -35.75 4.27
CA VAL A 56 13.82 -34.96 4.96
C VAL A 56 14.19 -33.67 4.20
N ASP A 57 13.91 -33.59 2.89
CA ASP A 57 14.29 -32.43 2.06
C ASP A 57 13.25 -31.29 2.03
N SER A 58 12.03 -31.53 2.53
CA SER A 58 10.88 -30.62 2.35
C SER A 58 10.81 -29.49 3.35
N SER A 59 11.19 -29.76 4.60
CA SER A 59 11.03 -28.84 5.72
C SER A 59 11.89 -27.58 5.55
N TYR A 60 13.11 -27.75 5.05
CA TYR A 60 14.01 -26.64 4.74
C TYR A 60 13.40 -25.70 3.68
N ILE A 61 12.87 -26.26 2.58
CA ILE A 61 12.26 -25.48 1.49
C ILE A 61 11.01 -24.75 1.98
N LEU A 62 10.15 -25.42 2.76
CA LEU A 62 8.95 -24.79 3.33
C LEU A 62 9.29 -23.63 4.28
N ASN A 63 10.29 -23.81 5.14
CA ASN A 63 10.76 -22.74 6.02
C ASN A 63 11.29 -21.54 5.21
N GLN A 64 12.04 -21.79 4.13
CA GLN A 64 12.51 -20.71 3.25
C GLN A 64 11.36 -19.96 2.56
N ILE A 65 10.30 -20.66 2.14
CA ILE A 65 9.11 -20.01 1.56
C ILE A 65 8.44 -19.11 2.60
N GLU A 66 8.30 -19.58 3.84
CA GLU A 66 7.69 -18.82 4.93
C GLU A 66 8.52 -17.60 5.33
N GLU A 67 9.84 -17.76 5.52
CA GLU A 67 10.76 -16.65 5.83
C GLU A 67 10.70 -15.55 4.75
N ASN A 68 10.70 -15.95 3.48
CA ASN A 68 10.57 -15.02 2.37
C ASN A 68 9.22 -14.30 2.40
N ARG A 69 8.11 -15.03 2.66
CA ARG A 69 6.77 -14.44 2.79
C ARG A 69 6.76 -13.37 3.87
N GLU A 70 7.27 -13.67 5.06
CA GLU A 70 7.35 -12.70 6.16
C GLU A 70 8.21 -11.48 5.84
N ASP A 71 9.35 -11.68 5.19
CA ASP A 71 10.24 -10.60 4.75
C ASP A 71 9.55 -9.67 3.75
N PHE A 72 8.82 -10.23 2.79
CA PHE A 72 8.02 -9.45 1.85
C PHE A 72 6.89 -8.71 2.56
N GLU A 73 6.18 -9.34 3.50
CA GLU A 73 5.16 -8.66 4.30
C GLU A 73 5.71 -7.52 5.15
N ARG A 74 6.92 -7.65 5.71
CA ARG A 74 7.60 -6.58 6.44
C ARG A 74 7.97 -5.41 5.52
N LYS A 75 8.46 -5.69 4.31
CA LYS A 75 8.74 -4.63 3.30
C LYS A 75 7.45 -3.93 2.89
N MET A 76 6.39 -4.69 2.63
CA MET A 76 5.06 -4.19 2.28
C MET A 76 4.50 -3.24 3.34
N ARG A 77 4.59 -3.58 4.63
CA ARG A 77 4.19 -2.70 5.73
C ARG A 77 4.90 -1.35 5.73
N ARG A 78 6.22 -1.33 5.44
CA ARG A 78 6.96 -0.06 5.34
C ARG A 78 6.46 0.82 4.19
N TYR A 79 5.98 0.23 3.10
CA TYR A 79 5.36 1.01 2.02
C TYR A 79 3.98 1.53 2.42
N GLU A 80 3.17 0.73 3.12
CA GLU A 80 1.88 1.17 3.70
C GLU A 80 2.08 2.37 4.64
N ASP A 81 3.06 2.29 5.54
CA ASP A 81 3.40 3.37 6.48
C ASP A 81 3.78 4.65 5.73
N ARG A 82 4.66 4.54 4.73
CA ARG A 82 5.08 5.69 3.91
C ARG A 82 3.93 6.31 3.12
N LEU A 83 3.02 5.49 2.57
CA LEU A 83 1.84 5.99 1.85
C LEU A 83 0.94 6.77 2.82
N ASN A 84 0.71 6.22 4.01
CA ASN A 84 -0.09 6.86 5.05
C ASN A 84 0.54 8.19 5.49
N GLU A 85 1.85 8.25 5.70
CA GLU A 85 2.58 9.48 6.02
C GLU A 85 2.38 10.56 4.94
N VAL A 86 2.54 10.19 3.67
CA VAL A 86 2.37 11.12 2.54
C VAL A 86 0.93 11.64 2.46
N CYS A 87 -0.07 10.77 2.66
CA CYS A 87 -1.47 11.17 2.68
C CYS A 87 -1.80 12.07 3.89
N GLN A 88 -1.22 11.81 5.06
CA GLN A 88 -1.40 12.66 6.23
C GLN A 88 -0.78 14.04 6.03
N GLU A 89 0.42 14.10 5.45
CA GLU A 89 1.09 15.37 5.18
C GLU A 89 0.35 16.18 4.13
N GLU A 90 -0.14 15.54 3.06
CA GLU A 90 -0.97 16.22 2.06
C GLU A 90 -2.23 16.82 2.69
N ASN A 91 -2.94 16.06 3.55
CA ASN A 91 -4.10 16.57 4.30
C ASN A 91 -3.75 17.76 5.19
N ARG A 92 -2.59 17.74 5.86
CA ARG A 92 -2.13 18.87 6.68
C ARG A 92 -1.88 20.11 5.84
N LEU A 93 -1.21 19.96 4.71
CA LEU A 93 -0.91 21.05 3.77
C LEU A 93 -2.19 21.65 3.17
N TYR A 94 -3.14 20.80 2.75
CA TYR A 94 -4.45 21.21 2.28
C TYR A 94 -5.17 22.06 3.34
N ASN A 95 -5.30 21.54 4.57
CA ASN A 95 -5.99 22.24 5.65
C ASN A 95 -5.33 23.57 6.02
N LYS A 96 -3.98 23.62 6.00
CA LYS A 96 -3.22 24.85 6.25
C LYS A 96 -3.55 25.92 5.19
N LYS A 97 -3.42 25.57 3.91
CA LYS A 97 -3.72 26.48 2.78
C LYS A 97 -5.17 26.93 2.80
N LEU A 98 -6.11 26.02 3.08
CA LEU A 98 -7.52 26.34 3.17
C LEU A 98 -7.81 27.37 4.29
N ASN A 99 -7.16 27.22 5.44
CA ASN A 99 -7.31 28.15 6.55
C ASN A 99 -6.71 29.53 6.24
N GLU A 100 -5.59 29.60 5.53
CA GLU A 100 -4.99 30.85 5.06
C GLU A 100 -5.93 31.58 4.09
N LEU A 101 -6.46 30.89 3.09
CA LEU A 101 -7.41 31.46 2.12
C LEU A 101 -8.72 31.92 2.78
N LYS A 102 -9.23 31.18 3.77
CA LYS A 102 -10.41 31.59 4.55
C LYS A 102 -10.18 32.87 5.35
N LYS A 103 -8.97 33.09 5.86
CA LYS A 103 -8.60 34.34 6.56
C LYS A 103 -8.50 35.52 5.59
N GLU A 104 -8.01 35.31 4.37
CA GLU A 104 -7.96 36.34 3.32
C GLU A 104 -9.35 36.76 2.81
N THR A 105 -10.37 35.93 3.03
CA THR A 105 -11.75 36.21 2.63
C THR A 105 -12.55 36.96 3.72
N ARG A 106 -12.00 37.09 4.92
CA ARG A 106 -12.56 37.88 6.04
C ARG A 106 -12.05 39.31 6.01
#